data_AF-A0A354T505-F1
#
_entry.id   AF-A0A354T505-F1
#
_cell.length_a   1.000
_cell.length_b   1.000
_cell.length_c   1.000
_cell.angle_alpha   90.00
_cell.angle_beta   90.00
_cell.angle_gamma   90.00
#
_symmetry.space_group_name_H-M   'P 1'
#
loop_
_entity.id
_entity.type
_entity.pdbx_description
1 polymer ?
#
loop_
_entity_poly.entity_id
_entity_poly.type
_entity_poly.pdbx_seq_one_letter_code
_entity_poly.pdbx_strand_id
1 'polypeptide(L)'
;MTPELLHQLPFPADYDRRRFLSRVGVAAAGFFATPGAFAEALTITPRQTEGPFFPDKLPLDTDNDLLILNDSITPAVGEVTYLSGRILGSNGLPIRGATVEIWQCDANGVYLHSGSAGGHEKQDRNFQGYGRFLTPSSGAYLFRTIKPVPYTGRTPHIHAKVRINGRELLTTQLYIKGHRGNENDMLYGRLRDKKAHESVTVDFAPLAGEPAGVLAARWDIVLGTTPSDDEHSKHEHTPPERPVPRRPGAGNSPTPPGTQR
;
A
#
# COMPACT_ATOMS: atom_id res chain seq x y z
N MET A 1 -54.77 19.15 32.53
CA MET A 1 -53.99 17.97 32.10
C MET A 1 -53.58 18.22 30.66
N THR A 2 -52.29 18.46 30.46
CA THR A 2 -51.65 19.01 29.25
C THR A 2 -50.89 17.93 28.48
N PRO A 3 -50.60 18.13 27.18
CA PRO A 3 -49.52 17.43 26.50
C PRO A 3 -48.35 18.40 26.26
N GLU A 4 -47.46 18.47 27.24
CA GLU A 4 -46.06 18.87 27.09
C GLU A 4 -45.20 17.61 27.32
N LEU A 5 -43.97 17.61 26.76
CA LEU A 5 -42.90 16.61 26.82
C LEU A 5 -42.83 15.61 25.66
N LEU A 6 -42.07 15.98 24.62
CA LEU A 6 -40.77 15.34 24.35
C LEU A 6 -39.94 16.22 23.40
N HIS A 7 -39.11 17.06 24.01
CA HIS A 7 -38.02 17.78 23.37
C HIS A 7 -36.90 16.80 22.97
N GLN A 8 -36.29 17.10 21.81
CA GLN A 8 -34.85 17.03 21.53
C GLN A 8 -34.15 15.66 21.57
N LEU A 9 -33.84 15.14 20.38
CA LEU A 9 -32.50 14.61 20.08
C LEU A 9 -32.09 15.09 18.67
N PRO A 10 -31.06 15.93 18.52
CA PRO A 10 -30.47 16.18 17.22
C PRO A 10 -29.63 14.96 16.85
N PHE A 11 -30.10 14.14 15.91
CA PHE A 11 -29.22 13.16 15.26
C PHE A 11 -28.35 13.94 14.26
N PRO A 12 -27.03 14.06 14.46
CA PRO A 12 -26.20 14.72 13.47
C PRO A 12 -26.01 13.77 12.29
N ALA A 13 -26.58 14.15 11.14
CA ALA A 13 -26.36 13.55 9.83
C ALA A 13 -24.96 13.88 9.25
N ASP A 14 -23.97 14.06 10.11
CA ASP A 14 -22.62 14.48 9.74
C ASP A 14 -21.60 13.58 10.46
N TYR A 15 -21.46 12.33 10.01
CA TYR A 15 -20.22 11.58 10.27
C TYR A 15 -19.16 12.11 9.29
N ASP A 16 -18.74 13.33 9.59
CA ASP A 16 -18.00 14.25 8.73
C ASP A 16 -16.64 13.66 8.30
N ARG A 17 -16.33 13.75 7.00
CA ARG A 17 -15.02 13.46 6.39
C ARG A 17 -13.86 14.16 7.14
N ARG A 18 -14.17 15.25 7.85
CA ARG A 18 -13.23 15.98 8.73
C ARG A 18 -12.89 15.23 10.03
N ARG A 19 -13.78 14.40 10.56
CA ARG A 19 -13.51 13.51 11.71
C ARG A 19 -12.59 12.34 11.33
N PHE A 20 -12.70 11.84 10.09
CA PHE A 20 -11.76 10.86 9.51
C PHE A 20 -10.34 11.43 9.44
N LEU A 21 -10.13 12.63 8.88
CA LEU A 21 -8.80 13.24 8.79
C LEU A 21 -8.22 13.63 10.17
N SER A 22 -9.05 14.09 11.11
CA SER A 22 -8.59 14.51 12.44
C SER A 22 -8.30 13.35 13.41
N ARG A 23 -9.00 12.22 13.30
CA ARG A 23 -8.69 11.01 14.08
C ARG A 23 -7.59 10.16 13.45
N VAL A 24 -7.50 10.13 12.12
CA VAL A 24 -6.32 9.60 11.42
C VAL A 24 -5.11 10.41 11.87
N GLY A 25 -5.12 11.74 11.91
CA GLY A 25 -3.95 12.52 12.36
C GLY A 25 -3.34 12.09 13.71
N VAL A 26 -4.14 11.65 14.68
CA VAL A 26 -3.67 11.21 16.01
C VAL A 26 -3.33 9.71 16.04
N ALA A 27 -4.10 8.84 15.36
CA ALA A 27 -3.77 7.41 15.26
C ALA A 27 -2.59 7.16 14.30
N ALA A 28 -2.60 7.79 13.13
CA ALA A 28 -1.54 7.83 12.14
C ALA A 28 -0.22 8.37 12.70
N ALA A 29 -0.23 9.40 13.54
CA ALA A 29 0.99 9.91 14.17
C ALA A 29 1.67 8.82 15.02
N GLY A 30 0.91 7.95 15.68
CA GLY A 30 1.44 6.76 16.36
C GLY A 30 1.88 5.64 15.41
N PHE A 31 1.18 5.46 14.28
CA PHE A 31 1.52 4.43 13.28
C PHE A 31 2.71 4.79 12.37
N PHE A 32 3.00 6.08 12.16
CA PHE A 32 4.01 6.57 11.21
C PHE A 32 5.32 7.06 11.86
N ALA A 33 5.43 7.07 13.20
CA ALA A 33 6.56 7.66 13.92
C ALA A 33 7.61 6.67 14.46
N THR A 34 7.97 5.64 13.70
CA THR A 34 9.23 4.91 13.94
C THR A 34 10.20 5.13 12.78
N PRO A 35 11.09 6.13 12.87
CA PRO A 35 12.28 6.21 12.03
C PRO A 35 13.23 5.06 12.39
N GLY A 36 13.65 4.31 11.38
CA GLY A 36 14.92 3.58 11.34
C GLY A 36 15.28 2.70 12.55
N ALA A 37 14.79 1.46 12.56
CA ALA A 37 15.54 0.33 13.09
C ALA A 37 15.12 -0.93 12.33
N PHE A 38 16.06 -1.84 12.10
CA PHE A 38 16.00 -3.07 11.31
C PHE A 38 16.51 -2.95 9.86
N ALA A 39 17.83 -2.81 9.74
CA ALA A 39 18.61 -3.34 8.62
C ALA A 39 18.74 -4.88 8.73
N GLU A 40 17.65 -5.57 9.06
CA GLU A 40 17.51 -6.95 8.63
C GLU A 40 17.12 -6.85 7.15
N ALA A 41 17.82 -7.56 6.26
CA ALA A 41 17.55 -7.49 4.82
C ALA A 41 16.04 -7.65 4.58
N LEU A 42 15.39 -6.57 4.12
CA LEU A 42 13.96 -6.56 3.92
C LEU A 42 13.62 -7.65 2.93
N THR A 43 12.63 -8.46 3.28
CA THR A 43 12.18 -9.52 2.39
C THR A 43 11.35 -8.88 1.28
N ILE A 44 11.82 -8.99 0.04
CA ILE A 44 11.06 -8.57 -1.14
C ILE A 44 9.71 -9.29 -1.12
N THR A 45 8.61 -8.53 -1.24
CA THR A 45 7.27 -9.11 -1.27
C THR A 45 7.11 -9.94 -2.55
N PRO A 46 6.77 -11.23 -2.45
CA PRO A 46 6.72 -12.12 -3.59
C PRO A 46 5.61 -11.73 -4.56
N ARG A 47 5.87 -11.86 -5.86
CA ARG A 47 4.83 -11.75 -6.89
C ARG A 47 3.91 -12.97 -6.83
N GLN A 48 2.61 -12.72 -6.93
CA GLN A 48 1.61 -13.76 -7.10
C GLN A 48 0.70 -13.40 -8.28
N THR A 49 -0.16 -14.34 -8.69
CA THR A 49 -1.12 -14.09 -9.77
C THR A 49 -2.14 -13.04 -9.38
N GLU A 50 -2.55 -12.23 -10.35
CA GLU A 50 -3.71 -11.33 -10.25
C GLU A 50 -5.00 -12.10 -9.93
N GLY A 51 -5.08 -13.37 -10.35
CA GLY A 51 -6.32 -14.13 -10.33
C GLY A 51 -7.30 -13.65 -11.39
N PRO A 52 -8.49 -14.28 -11.47
CA PRO A 52 -9.46 -14.01 -12.53
C PRO A 52 -10.40 -12.85 -12.22
N PHE A 53 -10.29 -12.21 -11.05
CA PHE A 53 -11.31 -11.30 -10.51
C PHE A 53 -10.75 -9.91 -10.16
N PHE A 54 -9.72 -9.45 -10.87
CA PHE A 54 -9.49 -8.01 -10.96
C PHE A 54 -10.73 -7.38 -11.63
N PRO A 55 -11.27 -6.25 -11.14
CA PRO A 55 -12.53 -5.74 -11.66
C PRO A 55 -12.53 -5.52 -13.18
N ASP A 56 -13.52 -6.09 -13.86
CA ASP A 56 -13.75 -5.92 -15.30
C ASP A 56 -14.37 -4.55 -15.62
N LYS A 57 -15.05 -3.96 -14.63
CA LYS A 57 -15.50 -2.58 -14.63
C LYS A 57 -15.17 -1.93 -13.29
N LEU A 58 -14.33 -0.90 -13.33
CA LEU A 58 -14.00 -0.13 -12.14
C LEU A 58 -15.23 0.64 -11.62
N PRO A 59 -15.36 0.77 -10.28
CA PRO A 59 -16.37 1.62 -9.69
C PRO A 59 -16.13 3.11 -10.03
N LEU A 60 -17.17 3.94 -9.92
CA LEU A 60 -17.06 5.37 -10.19
C LEU A 60 -16.13 6.07 -9.20
N ASP A 61 -16.28 5.71 -7.92
CA ASP A 61 -15.30 6.03 -6.90
C ASP A 61 -14.28 4.89 -6.83
N THR A 62 -13.02 5.26 -6.64
CA THR A 62 -11.89 4.33 -6.53
C THR A 62 -10.98 4.73 -5.38
N ASP A 63 -11.45 5.57 -4.47
CA ASP A 63 -10.65 6.02 -3.35
C ASP A 63 -10.30 4.88 -2.38
N ASN A 64 -9.71 5.25 -1.26
CA ASN A 64 -9.19 4.30 -0.29
C ASN A 64 -10.20 3.90 0.80
N ASP A 65 -11.48 4.23 0.62
CA ASP A 65 -12.58 3.83 1.48
C ASP A 65 -13.53 2.90 0.73
N LEU A 66 -13.36 1.60 0.94
CA LEU A 66 -14.17 0.59 0.25
C LEU A 66 -15.56 0.43 0.89
N LEU A 67 -15.84 1.15 1.98
CA LEU A 67 -17.14 1.12 2.65
C LEU A 67 -18.00 2.28 2.15
N ILE A 68 -19.00 1.95 1.34
CA ILE A 68 -19.93 2.93 0.80
C ILE A 68 -20.96 3.24 1.90
N LEU A 69 -20.81 4.40 2.52
CA LEU A 69 -21.84 5.01 3.36
C LEU A 69 -22.74 5.84 2.44
N ASN A 70 -23.77 5.21 1.89
CA ASN A 70 -24.82 5.94 1.17
C ASN A 70 -25.85 6.50 2.16
N ASP A 71 -26.86 7.22 1.66
CA ASP A 71 -28.00 7.69 2.49
C ASP A 71 -28.84 6.52 3.07
N SER A 72 -28.48 5.25 2.81
CA SER A 72 -29.10 4.11 3.46
C SER A 72 -28.50 3.89 4.84
N ILE A 73 -29.37 3.44 5.75
CA ILE A 73 -29.04 3.16 7.16
C ILE A 73 -28.13 1.92 7.31
N THR A 74 -27.88 1.17 6.23
CA THR A 74 -27.21 -0.13 6.26
C THR A 74 -25.77 -0.02 5.76
N PRO A 75 -24.75 -0.14 6.62
CA PRO A 75 -23.35 -0.20 6.18
C PRO A 75 -23.04 -1.53 5.48
N ALA A 76 -21.88 -1.60 4.81
CA ALA A 76 -21.33 -2.86 4.32
C ALA A 76 -21.23 -3.91 5.44
N VAL A 77 -21.48 -5.17 5.10
CA VAL A 77 -21.36 -6.29 6.02
C VAL A 77 -19.89 -6.70 6.12
N GLY A 78 -19.37 -6.84 7.33
CA GLY A 78 -18.02 -7.35 7.59
C GLY A 78 -17.34 -6.71 8.80
N GLU A 79 -16.21 -7.29 9.22
CA GLU A 79 -15.36 -6.71 10.27
C GLU A 79 -14.55 -5.54 9.68
N VAL A 80 -14.96 -4.29 9.98
CA VAL A 80 -14.29 -3.08 9.49
C VAL A 80 -12.82 -3.11 9.86
N THR A 81 -11.94 -2.92 8.88
CA THR A 81 -10.49 -2.97 9.03
C THR A 81 -9.83 -1.75 8.41
N TYR A 82 -8.92 -1.14 9.17
CA TYR A 82 -7.93 -0.19 8.65
C TYR A 82 -6.67 -0.95 8.22
N LEU A 83 -6.52 -1.14 6.90
CA LEU A 83 -5.34 -1.74 6.31
C LEU A 83 -4.34 -0.64 5.96
N SER A 84 -3.16 -0.67 6.56
CA SER A 84 -2.14 0.37 6.37
C SER A 84 -0.74 -0.22 6.21
N GLY A 85 0.19 0.57 5.70
CA GLY A 85 1.58 0.17 5.59
C GLY A 85 2.38 1.17 4.79
N ARG A 86 3.56 0.74 4.33
CA ARG A 86 4.45 1.50 3.46
C ARG A 86 4.83 0.71 2.22
N ILE A 87 5.01 1.41 1.11
CA ILE A 87 5.72 0.91 -0.06
C ILE A 87 7.19 1.26 0.12
N LEU A 88 8.03 0.24 0.14
CA LEU A 88 9.47 0.35 0.36
C LEU A 88 10.23 -0.19 -0.86
N GLY A 89 11.39 0.40 -1.17
CA GLY A 89 12.36 -0.21 -2.07
C GLY A 89 13.14 -1.33 -1.39
N SER A 90 13.94 -2.06 -2.16
CA SER A 90 14.81 -3.13 -1.65
C SER A 90 15.86 -2.64 -0.64
N ASN A 91 16.19 -1.34 -0.68
CA ASN A 91 17.05 -0.63 0.27
C ASN A 91 16.33 -0.17 1.55
N GLY A 92 15.01 -0.41 1.65
CA GLY A 92 14.17 0.00 2.77
C GLY A 92 13.77 1.47 2.80
N LEU A 93 14.10 2.25 1.77
CA LEU A 93 13.64 3.61 1.64
C LEU A 93 12.17 3.65 1.17
N PRO A 94 11.35 4.58 1.71
CA PRO A 94 9.97 4.74 1.28
C PRO A 94 9.88 5.24 -0.16
N ILE A 95 8.92 4.68 -0.91
CA ILE A 95 8.67 5.06 -2.30
C ILE A 95 7.46 6.00 -2.35
N ARG A 96 7.70 7.23 -2.79
CA ARG A 96 6.66 8.23 -3.09
C ARG A 96 6.04 7.97 -4.46
N GLY A 97 4.76 8.30 -4.61
CA GLY A 97 4.10 8.33 -5.92
C GLY A 97 3.80 6.95 -6.50
N ALA A 98 3.95 5.90 -5.69
CA ALA A 98 3.40 4.60 -5.99
C ALA A 98 1.87 4.63 -5.79
N THR A 99 1.14 4.18 -6.80
CA THR A 99 -0.29 3.87 -6.68
C THR A 99 -0.41 2.44 -6.18
N VAL A 100 -0.98 2.28 -4.99
CA VAL A 100 -1.36 1.00 -4.40
C VAL A 100 -2.83 0.78 -4.74
N GLU A 101 -3.14 -0.34 -5.39
CA GLU A 101 -4.51 -0.76 -5.71
C GLU A 101 -4.80 -2.03 -4.91
N ILE A 102 -5.96 -2.11 -4.25
CA ILE A 102 -6.43 -3.33 -3.62
C ILE A 102 -7.75 -3.78 -4.23
N TRP A 103 -7.96 -5.10 -4.26
CA TRP A 103 -9.26 -5.68 -4.55
C TRP A 103 -9.47 -6.95 -3.72
N GLN A 104 -10.72 -7.19 -3.35
CA GLN A 104 -11.13 -8.35 -2.56
C GLN A 104 -12.62 -8.64 -2.77
N CYS A 105 -13.06 -9.81 -2.31
CA CYS A 105 -14.48 -10.09 -2.18
C CYS A 105 -15.12 -9.33 -1.00
N ASP A 106 -16.44 -9.19 -1.07
CA ASP A 106 -17.29 -8.79 0.04
C ASP A 106 -17.44 -9.90 1.10
N ALA A 107 -18.21 -9.66 2.15
CA ALA A 107 -18.46 -10.65 3.21
C ALA A 107 -19.22 -11.90 2.75
N ASN A 108 -19.84 -11.87 1.57
CA ASN A 108 -20.50 -13.02 0.94
C ASN A 108 -19.54 -13.82 0.04
N GLY A 109 -18.27 -13.41 -0.07
CA GLY A 109 -17.27 -14.06 -0.92
C GLY A 109 -17.41 -13.70 -2.41
N VAL A 110 -18.11 -12.61 -2.74
CA VAL A 110 -18.36 -12.16 -4.12
C VAL A 110 -17.41 -11.01 -4.47
N TYR A 111 -16.70 -11.14 -5.60
CA TYR A 111 -15.87 -10.07 -6.16
C TYR A 111 -16.68 -9.10 -7.01
N LEU A 112 -16.20 -7.86 -7.13
CA LEU A 112 -16.65 -6.92 -8.16
C LEU A 112 -16.13 -7.37 -9.54
N HIS A 113 -16.70 -8.45 -10.08
CA HIS A 113 -16.37 -9.01 -11.39
C HIS A 113 -17.52 -9.86 -11.90
N SER A 114 -17.89 -9.73 -13.18
CA SER A 114 -19.05 -10.45 -13.76
C SER A 114 -18.97 -11.98 -13.66
N GLY A 115 -17.75 -12.53 -13.68
CA GLY A 115 -17.48 -13.96 -13.52
C GLY A 115 -17.42 -14.48 -12.08
N SER A 116 -17.66 -13.64 -11.05
CA SER A 116 -17.61 -14.09 -9.65
C SER A 116 -18.75 -15.06 -9.32
N ALA A 117 -18.45 -16.10 -8.54
CA ALA A 117 -19.46 -17.05 -8.07
C ALA A 117 -20.54 -16.34 -7.25
N GLY A 118 -21.81 -16.70 -7.45
CA GLY A 118 -22.96 -16.07 -6.80
C GLY A 118 -23.56 -14.88 -7.56
N GLY A 119 -22.81 -14.27 -8.49
CA GLY A 119 -23.28 -13.17 -9.34
C GLY A 119 -23.62 -11.89 -8.57
N HIS A 120 -24.11 -10.89 -9.32
CA HIS A 120 -24.47 -9.57 -8.77
C HIS A 120 -25.58 -9.60 -7.71
N GLU A 121 -26.41 -10.64 -7.66
CA GLU A 121 -27.53 -10.73 -6.70
C GLU A 121 -27.06 -10.94 -5.26
N LYS A 122 -25.92 -11.62 -5.07
CA LYS A 122 -25.35 -11.87 -3.74
C LYS A 122 -24.30 -10.84 -3.33
N GLN A 123 -23.96 -9.94 -4.23
CA GLN A 123 -22.96 -8.92 -3.98
C GLN A 123 -23.50 -7.87 -3.01
N ASP A 124 -22.72 -7.55 -1.98
CA ASP A 124 -22.98 -6.44 -1.09
C ASP A 124 -22.81 -5.12 -1.85
N ARG A 125 -23.94 -4.43 -2.06
CA ARG A 125 -23.99 -3.16 -2.79
C ARG A 125 -23.35 -2.00 -2.03
N ASN A 126 -23.07 -2.17 -0.74
CA ASN A 126 -22.42 -1.17 0.10
C ASN A 126 -20.91 -1.42 0.21
N PHE A 127 -20.38 -2.49 -0.39
CA PHE A 127 -18.95 -2.75 -0.45
C PHE A 127 -18.40 -2.52 -1.85
N GLN A 128 -17.42 -1.62 -1.97
CA GLN A 128 -16.87 -1.21 -3.26
C GLN A 128 -16.00 -2.31 -3.91
N GLY A 129 -15.35 -3.17 -3.11
CA GLY A 129 -14.54 -4.28 -3.61
C GLY A 129 -13.21 -3.90 -4.28
N TYR A 130 -12.98 -2.63 -4.58
CA TYR A 130 -11.74 -2.09 -5.15
C TYR A 130 -11.44 -0.70 -4.58
N GLY A 131 -10.17 -0.38 -4.41
CA GLY A 131 -9.74 0.99 -4.10
C GLY A 131 -8.28 1.22 -4.43
N ARG A 132 -7.88 2.50 -4.53
CA ARG A 132 -6.49 2.89 -4.77
C ARG A 132 -6.03 4.04 -3.89
N PHE A 133 -4.74 4.08 -3.61
CA PHE A 133 -4.10 5.10 -2.80
C PHE A 133 -2.77 5.53 -3.42
N LEU A 134 -2.56 6.84 -3.57
CA LEU A 134 -1.28 7.40 -4.03
C LEU A 134 -0.39 7.74 -2.82
N THR A 135 0.74 7.06 -2.72
CA THR A 135 1.67 7.22 -1.60
C THR A 135 2.31 8.63 -1.56
N PRO A 136 2.34 9.29 -0.39
CA PRO A 136 3.08 10.54 -0.18
C PRO A 136 4.58 10.24 0.02
N SER A 137 5.37 11.25 0.43
CA SER A 137 6.82 11.10 0.65
C SER A 137 7.21 10.06 1.70
N SER A 138 6.33 9.74 2.65
CA SER A 138 6.56 8.68 3.64
C SER A 138 6.39 7.26 3.08
N GLY A 139 5.95 7.11 1.82
CA GLY A 139 5.62 5.83 1.21
C GLY A 139 4.36 5.17 1.80
N ALA A 140 3.67 5.85 2.71
CA ALA A 140 2.54 5.31 3.44
C ALA A 140 1.29 5.11 2.56
N TYR A 141 0.49 4.10 2.89
CA TYR A 141 -0.86 3.94 2.37
C TYR A 141 -1.84 3.56 3.50
N LEU A 142 -3.12 3.83 3.28
CA LEU A 142 -4.20 3.50 4.21
C LEU A 142 -5.47 3.19 3.42
N PHE A 143 -6.12 2.08 3.74
CA PHE A 143 -7.45 1.71 3.25
C PHE A 143 -8.40 1.46 4.42
N ARG A 144 -9.65 1.91 4.30
CA ARG A 144 -10.76 1.42 5.11
C ARG A 144 -11.50 0.36 4.30
N THR A 145 -11.50 -0.88 4.78
CA THR A 145 -12.09 -2.04 4.10
C THR A 145 -12.73 -2.97 5.13
N ILE A 146 -13.07 -4.20 4.76
CA ILE A 146 -13.41 -5.29 5.67
C ILE A 146 -12.30 -6.32 5.70
N LYS A 147 -12.14 -7.00 6.83
CA LYS A 147 -11.29 -8.20 6.94
C LYS A 147 -11.72 -9.21 5.87
N PRO A 148 -10.76 -9.80 5.12
CA PRO A 148 -11.12 -10.70 4.03
C PRO A 148 -11.79 -11.96 4.58
N VAL A 149 -12.66 -12.56 3.77
CA VAL A 149 -13.32 -13.84 4.03
C VAL A 149 -12.87 -14.90 3.02
N PRO A 150 -13.06 -16.20 3.28
CA PRO A 150 -12.77 -17.24 2.30
C PRO A 150 -13.72 -17.12 1.10
N TYR A 151 -13.22 -17.43 -0.11
CA TYR A 151 -14.05 -17.63 -1.29
C TYR A 151 -13.54 -18.82 -2.10
N THR A 152 -14.45 -19.60 -2.69
CA THR A 152 -14.16 -20.64 -3.70
C THR A 152 -12.89 -21.46 -3.43
N GLY A 153 -12.78 -22.05 -2.22
CA GLY A 153 -11.67 -22.92 -1.84
C GLY A 153 -10.33 -22.21 -1.59
N ARG A 154 -10.30 -20.88 -1.56
CA ARG A 154 -9.13 -20.07 -1.20
C ARG A 154 -9.20 -19.64 0.26
N THR A 155 -8.04 -19.52 0.90
CA THR A 155 -7.94 -18.86 2.21
C THR A 155 -8.30 -17.37 2.09
N PRO A 156 -8.77 -16.67 3.14
CA PRO A 156 -9.03 -15.23 3.07
C PRO A 156 -7.81 -14.44 2.62
N HIS A 157 -8.00 -13.57 1.63
CA HIS A 157 -6.94 -12.70 1.14
C HIS A 157 -7.47 -11.39 0.58
N ILE A 158 -6.58 -10.41 0.53
CA ILE A 158 -6.74 -9.14 -0.19
C ILE A 158 -5.67 -9.12 -1.27
N HIS A 159 -6.04 -8.87 -2.52
CA HIS A 159 -5.05 -8.67 -3.55
C HIS A 159 -4.49 -7.26 -3.50
N ALA A 160 -3.23 -7.10 -3.90
CA ALA A 160 -2.62 -5.79 -4.08
C ALA A 160 -1.85 -5.71 -5.40
N LYS A 161 -1.88 -4.52 -5.99
CA LYS A 161 -1.08 -4.15 -7.15
C LYS A 161 -0.41 -2.81 -6.91
N VAL A 162 0.87 -2.72 -7.23
CA VAL A 162 1.66 -1.50 -7.07
C VAL A 162 2.13 -1.02 -8.43
N ARG A 163 1.80 0.23 -8.76
CA ARG A 163 2.21 0.89 -9.99
C ARG A 163 3.00 2.16 -9.70
N ILE A 164 3.96 2.49 -10.57
CA ILE A 164 4.61 3.80 -10.61
C ILE A 164 4.56 4.29 -12.05
N ASN A 165 4.12 5.53 -12.26
CA ASN A 165 3.99 6.14 -13.60
C ASN A 165 3.23 5.24 -14.59
N GLY A 166 2.17 4.58 -14.12
CA GLY A 166 1.33 3.66 -14.90
C GLY A 166 1.90 2.24 -15.10
N ARG A 167 3.20 2.03 -14.86
CA ARG A 167 3.86 0.71 -14.96
C ARG A 167 3.57 -0.13 -13.73
N GLU A 168 3.10 -1.36 -13.93
CA GLU A 168 2.98 -2.34 -12.86
C GLU A 168 4.35 -2.86 -12.44
N LEU A 169 4.63 -2.79 -11.13
CA LEU A 169 5.86 -3.29 -10.52
C LEU A 169 5.62 -4.59 -9.75
N LEU A 170 4.47 -4.72 -9.09
CA LEU A 170 4.11 -5.88 -8.30
C LEU A 170 2.61 -6.14 -8.36
N THR A 171 2.25 -7.41 -8.50
CA THR A 171 0.93 -7.95 -8.15
C THR A 171 1.15 -9.06 -7.14
N THR A 172 0.41 -9.04 -6.03
CA THR A 172 0.58 -9.98 -4.91
C THR A 172 -0.72 -10.12 -4.10
N GLN A 173 -0.70 -10.92 -3.04
CA GLN A 173 -1.84 -11.15 -2.15
C GLN A 173 -1.39 -11.07 -0.69
N LEU A 174 -2.20 -10.42 0.16
CA LEU A 174 -2.12 -10.47 1.61
C LEU A 174 -2.99 -11.60 2.13
N TYR A 175 -2.52 -12.33 3.13
CA TYR A 175 -3.22 -13.41 3.82
C TYR A 175 -3.35 -13.11 5.31
N ILE A 176 -4.38 -13.64 5.96
CA ILE A 176 -4.51 -13.54 7.43
C ILE A 176 -3.49 -14.46 8.09
N LYS A 177 -2.65 -13.91 8.98
CA LYS A 177 -1.66 -14.70 9.72
C LYS A 177 -2.33 -15.76 10.58
N GLY A 178 -1.80 -16.99 10.53
CA GLY A 178 -2.30 -18.12 11.32
C GLY A 178 -3.69 -18.62 10.92
N HIS A 179 -4.29 -18.12 9.84
CA HIS A 179 -5.58 -18.62 9.40
C HIS A 179 -5.48 -20.07 8.90
N ARG A 180 -6.31 -20.97 9.43
CA ARG A 180 -6.31 -22.42 9.10
C ARG A 180 -6.39 -22.73 7.60
N GLY A 181 -7.02 -21.84 6.83
CA GLY A 181 -7.16 -22.00 5.38
C GLY A 181 -5.83 -21.92 4.64
N ASN A 182 -4.82 -21.25 5.22
CA ASN A 182 -3.52 -21.05 4.58
C ASN A 182 -2.82 -22.38 4.29
N GLU A 183 -2.95 -23.37 5.19
CA GLU A 183 -2.32 -24.69 5.04
C GLU A 183 -2.79 -25.46 3.81
N ASN A 184 -4.00 -25.16 3.34
CA ASN A 184 -4.64 -25.85 2.21
C ASN A 184 -4.72 -24.97 0.95
N ASP A 185 -4.26 -23.71 1.01
CA ASP A 185 -4.34 -22.79 -0.13
C ASP A 185 -3.17 -23.02 -1.10
N MET A 186 -3.50 -23.40 -2.33
CA MET A 186 -2.50 -23.74 -3.34
C MET A 186 -1.60 -22.57 -3.75
N LEU A 187 -2.07 -21.31 -3.66
CA LEU A 187 -1.23 -20.16 -4.01
C LEU A 187 -0.34 -19.74 -2.87
N TYR A 188 -0.86 -19.82 -1.64
CA TYR A 188 -0.07 -19.62 -0.43
C TYR A 188 1.04 -20.67 -0.32
N GLY A 189 0.72 -21.95 -0.49
CA GLY A 189 1.69 -23.05 -0.43
C GLY A 189 2.75 -23.09 -1.54
N ARG A 190 2.63 -22.25 -2.59
CA ARG A 190 3.67 -22.10 -3.62
C ARG A 190 4.83 -21.19 -3.19
N LEU A 191 4.65 -20.40 -2.14
CA LEU A 191 5.72 -19.60 -1.57
C LEU A 191 6.73 -20.57 -0.93
N ARG A 192 8.01 -20.46 -1.33
CA ARG A 192 9.01 -21.52 -1.05
C ARG A 192 9.74 -21.35 0.27
N ASP A 193 9.80 -20.14 0.80
CA ASP A 193 10.55 -19.82 1.99
C ASP A 193 9.69 -19.11 3.04
N LYS A 194 10.07 -19.28 4.30
CA LYS A 194 9.36 -18.75 5.47
C LYS A 194 9.27 -17.22 5.44
N LYS A 195 10.29 -16.53 4.92
CA LYS A 195 10.31 -15.07 4.86
C LYS A 195 9.28 -14.55 3.85
N ALA A 196 9.11 -15.22 2.72
CA ALA A 196 8.08 -14.92 1.72
C ALA A 196 6.67 -15.13 2.29
N HIS A 197 6.45 -16.18 3.09
CA HIS A 197 5.20 -16.37 3.82
C HIS A 197 4.95 -15.23 4.82
N GLU A 198 5.97 -14.87 5.61
CA GLU A 198 5.90 -13.80 6.61
C GLU A 198 5.63 -12.43 5.96
N SER A 199 6.20 -12.14 4.80
CA SER A 199 6.02 -10.85 4.11
C SER A 199 4.63 -10.66 3.48
N VAL A 200 3.81 -11.72 3.41
CA VAL A 200 2.42 -11.66 2.93
C VAL A 200 1.39 -12.08 3.98
N THR A 201 1.80 -12.40 5.21
CA THR A 201 0.86 -12.74 6.29
C THR A 201 0.73 -11.61 7.29
N VAL A 202 -0.49 -11.19 7.53
CA VAL A 202 -0.78 -9.98 8.28
C VAL A 202 -1.71 -10.29 9.44
N ASP A 203 -1.36 -9.73 10.60
CA ASP A 203 -2.18 -9.76 11.80
C ASP A 203 -3.33 -8.75 11.68
N PHE A 204 -4.54 -9.19 12.02
CA PHE A 204 -5.72 -8.35 12.14
C PHE A 204 -6.09 -8.26 13.61
N ALA A 205 -5.79 -7.13 14.24
CA ALA A 205 -5.97 -6.93 15.67
C ALA A 205 -7.01 -5.84 15.95
N PRO A 206 -7.73 -5.87 17.08
CA PRO A 206 -8.62 -4.78 17.48
C PRO A 206 -7.89 -3.43 17.50
N LEU A 207 -8.49 -2.41 16.90
CA LEU A 207 -7.94 -1.06 16.90
C LEU A 207 -8.28 -0.38 18.24
N ALA A 208 -7.25 -0.06 19.02
CA ALA A 208 -7.41 0.58 20.32
C ALA A 208 -8.10 1.95 20.20
N GLY A 209 -9.08 2.21 21.07
CA GLY A 209 -9.80 3.48 21.13
C GLY A 209 -10.96 3.63 20.13
N GLU A 210 -11.18 2.65 19.25
CA GLU A 210 -12.35 2.58 18.38
C GLU A 210 -13.45 1.69 18.98
N PRO A 211 -14.71 1.79 18.49
CA PRO A 211 -15.79 0.91 18.91
C PRO A 211 -15.41 -0.57 18.76
N ALA A 212 -16.01 -1.42 19.60
CA ALA A 212 -15.79 -2.87 19.53
C ALA A 212 -16.08 -3.39 18.11
N GLY A 213 -15.13 -4.13 17.53
CA GLY A 213 -15.25 -4.75 16.20
C GLY A 213 -14.48 -4.06 15.07
N VAL A 214 -13.84 -2.90 15.31
CA VAL A 214 -12.93 -2.30 14.34
C VAL A 214 -11.52 -2.89 14.48
N LEU A 215 -10.92 -3.30 13.37
CA LEU A 215 -9.61 -3.92 13.30
C LEU A 215 -8.57 -3.01 12.64
N ALA A 216 -7.31 -3.27 12.93
CA ALA A 216 -6.15 -2.73 12.24
C ALA A 216 -5.30 -3.87 11.69
N ALA A 217 -4.78 -3.67 10.49
CA ALA A 217 -3.86 -4.57 9.80
C ALA A 217 -2.69 -3.75 9.24
N ARG A 218 -1.45 -4.16 9.52
CA ARG A 218 -0.24 -3.46 9.04
C ARG A 218 0.55 -4.34 8.09
N TRP A 219 0.81 -3.83 6.88
CA TRP A 219 1.50 -4.56 5.83
C TRP A 219 2.45 -3.67 5.02
N ASP A 220 3.74 -3.73 5.33
CA ASP A 220 4.74 -3.06 4.49
C ASP A 220 5.02 -3.93 3.26
N ILE A 221 4.93 -3.34 2.06
CA ILE A 221 5.20 -4.00 0.78
C ILE A 221 6.58 -3.54 0.30
N VAL A 222 7.47 -4.50 0.09
CA VAL A 222 8.85 -4.26 -0.34
C VAL A 222 8.97 -4.64 -1.80
N LEU A 223 9.24 -3.65 -2.65
CA LEU A 223 9.47 -3.87 -4.07
C LEU A 223 10.91 -4.37 -4.29
N GLY A 224 11.09 -5.25 -5.27
CA GLY A 224 12.41 -5.53 -5.84
C GLY A 224 12.96 -4.31 -6.58
N THR A 225 14.04 -4.49 -7.35
CA THR A 225 14.71 -3.39 -8.07
C THR A 225 13.70 -2.54 -8.85
N THR A 226 13.59 -1.27 -8.47
CA THR A 226 12.75 -0.26 -9.10
C THR A 226 13.60 0.59 -10.05
N PRO A 227 13.03 1.22 -11.10
CA PRO A 227 13.80 2.06 -12.01
C PRO A 227 14.56 3.21 -11.32
N SER A 228 14.09 3.68 -10.16
CA SER A 228 14.79 4.68 -9.33
C SER A 228 16.08 4.14 -8.70
N ASP A 229 16.19 2.83 -8.47
CA ASP A 229 17.40 2.20 -7.95
C ASP A 229 18.54 2.28 -8.98
N ASP A 230 18.21 2.26 -10.28
CA ASP A 230 19.18 2.43 -11.37
C ASP A 230 19.68 3.88 -11.51
N GLU A 231 18.85 4.88 -11.17
CA GLU A 231 19.27 6.28 -11.20
C GLU A 231 20.17 6.65 -10.01
N HIS A 232 19.92 6.10 -8.81
CA HIS A 232 20.80 6.30 -7.66
C HIS A 232 22.18 5.65 -7.85
N SER A 233 22.23 4.44 -8.43
CA SER A 233 23.48 3.74 -8.76
C SER A 233 24.37 4.53 -9.73
N LYS A 234 23.77 5.26 -10.68
CA LYS A 234 24.52 6.09 -11.65
C LYS A 234 25.16 7.33 -11.03
N HIS A 235 24.62 7.86 -9.94
CA HIS A 235 25.15 9.05 -9.29
C HIS A 235 26.22 8.75 -8.22
N GLU A 236 26.26 7.53 -7.69
CA GLU A 236 27.20 7.14 -6.63
C GLU A 236 28.58 6.69 -7.17
N HIS A 237 28.71 6.46 -8.48
CA HIS A 237 29.93 5.87 -9.08
C HIS A 237 30.76 6.81 -9.97
N THR A 238 30.60 8.13 -9.86
CA THR A 238 31.52 9.08 -10.52
C THR A 238 32.56 9.57 -9.51
N PRO A 239 33.83 9.11 -9.57
CA PRO A 239 34.87 9.65 -8.72
C PRO A 239 35.07 11.13 -9.06
N PRO A 240 35.36 12.02 -8.09
CA PRO A 240 35.71 13.40 -8.41
C PRO A 240 36.94 13.40 -9.33
N GLU A 241 36.81 14.03 -10.50
CA GLU A 241 37.95 14.29 -11.38
C GLU A 241 39.02 15.04 -10.58
N ARG A 242 40.19 14.43 -10.42
CA ARG A 242 41.34 15.11 -9.85
C ARG A 242 41.73 16.26 -10.80
N PRO A 243 41.93 17.49 -10.29
CA PRO A 243 42.38 18.59 -11.13
C PRO A 243 43.74 18.24 -11.75
N VAL A 244 43.81 18.26 -13.08
CA VAL A 244 45.06 18.09 -13.83
C VAL A 244 45.95 19.31 -13.57
N PRO A 245 47.20 19.14 -13.07
CA PRO A 245 48.10 20.27 -12.86
C PRO A 245 48.48 20.88 -14.21
N ARG A 246 48.25 22.20 -14.36
CA ARG A 246 48.68 22.96 -15.53
C ARG A 246 50.21 22.96 -15.60
N ARG A 247 50.78 22.54 -16.74
CA ARG A 247 52.22 22.65 -17.01
C ARG A 247 52.66 24.12 -16.98
N PRO A 248 53.79 24.46 -16.33
CA PRO A 248 54.39 25.79 -16.43
C PRO A 248 54.85 26.07 -17.86
N GLY A 249 54.55 27.27 -18.37
CA GLY A 249 54.91 27.72 -19.71
C GLY A 249 56.42 27.77 -19.92
N ALA A 250 56.84 27.41 -21.14
CA ALA A 250 58.21 27.60 -21.59
C ALA A 250 58.49 29.11 -21.69
N GLY A 251 59.34 29.61 -20.79
CA GLY A 251 59.86 30.96 -20.81
C GLY A 251 60.87 31.13 -21.96
N ASN A 252 60.72 32.22 -22.69
CA ASN A 252 61.71 32.73 -23.63
C ASN A 252 63.07 32.92 -22.94
N SER A 253 64.11 32.32 -23.49
CA SER A 253 65.50 32.62 -23.11
C SER A 253 66.16 33.45 -24.23
N PRO A 254 66.85 34.55 -23.89
CA PRO A 254 67.51 35.41 -24.87
C PRO A 254 68.91 34.90 -25.27
N THR A 255 69.32 35.39 -26.44
CA THR A 255 70.52 35.19 -27.27
C THR A 255 71.88 35.31 -26.56
N PRO A 256 72.96 34.78 -27.17
CA PRO A 256 74.23 35.51 -27.23
C PRO A 256 74.85 35.60 -28.65
N PRO A 257 75.87 36.46 -28.86
CA PRO A 257 76.10 37.17 -30.13
C PRO A 257 77.27 36.65 -31.00
N GLY A 258 77.28 37.07 -32.27
CA GLY A 258 78.44 37.21 -33.16
C GLY A 258 78.92 35.90 -33.83
N THR A 259 79.17 35.84 -35.13
CA THR A 259 80.26 36.56 -35.81
C THR A 259 80.09 36.47 -37.34
N GLN A 260 80.52 37.54 -38.02
CA GLN A 260 80.64 37.74 -39.47
C GLN A 260 81.46 36.66 -40.19
N ARG A 261 81.05 36.32 -41.43
CA ARG A 261 81.83 36.47 -42.67
C ARG A 261 80.91 36.32 -43.88
#